data_AF-A0AAD4LQX0-F1
#
_entry.id   AF-A0AAD4LQX0-F1
#
_cell.length_a   1.000
_cell.length_b   1.000
_cell.length_c   1.000
_cell.angle_alpha   90.00
_cell.angle_beta   90.00
_cell.angle_gamma   90.00
#
_symmetry.space_group_name_H-M   'P 1'
#
loop_
_entity.id
_entity.type
_entity.pdbx_description
1 polymer ?
#
loop_
_entity_poly.entity_id
_entity_poly.type
_entity_poly.pdbx_seq_one_letter_code
_entity_poly.pdbx_strand_id
1 'polypeptide(L)'
;MTKRIPTPPPPEDEPRYLTVVHPYPLHANLDLPADQRELALWLACCTGKDVLLAMFHKPASPGMIVIEVDREFDRFDELLGFHAWSGFLLKPSEEQMDKSSKVFYCTYNTGRLVEKNGPSAGLSTLFTHSHL
;
A
#
# COMPACT_ATOMS: atom_id res chain seq x y z
N MET A 1 20.65 -24.25 -16.28
CA MET A 1 19.62 -23.30 -15.79
C MET A 1 19.30 -22.33 -16.91
N THR A 2 18.08 -22.37 -17.43
CA THR A 2 17.63 -21.39 -18.42
C THR A 2 17.54 -20.03 -17.73
N LYS A 3 18.37 -19.07 -18.13
CA LYS A 3 18.28 -17.71 -17.59
C LYS A 3 16.87 -17.20 -17.89
N ARG A 4 16.12 -16.86 -16.85
CA ARG A 4 14.78 -16.29 -16.98
C ARG A 4 14.94 -15.02 -17.82
N ILE A 5 14.23 -14.94 -18.94
CA ILE A 5 14.18 -13.73 -19.76
C ILE A 5 13.69 -12.62 -18.81
N PRO A 6 14.38 -11.47 -18.72
CA PRO A 6 13.89 -10.37 -17.91
C PRO A 6 12.45 -10.08 -18.31
N THR A 7 11.53 -10.12 -17.34
CA THR A 7 10.15 -9.71 -17.59
C THR A 7 10.22 -8.29 -18.17
N PRO A 8 9.62 -8.02 -19.33
CA PRO A 8 9.62 -6.68 -19.89
C PRO A 8 9.07 -5.71 -18.83
N PRO A 9 9.67 -4.52 -18.71
CA PRO A 9 9.17 -3.53 -17.77
C PRO A 9 7.70 -3.23 -18.09
N PRO A 10 6.88 -2.99 -17.06
CA PRO A 10 5.53 -2.46 -17.22
C PRO A 10 5.51 -1.29 -18.23
N PRO A 11 4.46 -1.16 -19.06
CA PRO A 11 4.26 0.00 -19.92
C PRO A 11 4.40 1.32 -19.16
N GLU A 12 4.86 2.37 -19.85
CA GLU A 12 5.08 3.69 -19.26
C GLU A 12 3.80 4.42 -18.82
N ASP A 13 2.63 3.81 -18.92
CA ASP A 13 1.34 4.27 -18.44
C ASP A 13 0.70 3.34 -17.38
N GLU A 14 1.35 2.22 -17.05
CA GLU A 14 0.78 1.24 -16.10
C GLU A 14 0.95 1.67 -14.64
N PRO A 15 -0.12 1.79 -13.83
CA PRO A 15 -0.06 2.12 -12.41
C PRO A 15 0.68 1.05 -11.59
N ARG A 16 1.40 1.46 -10.54
CA ARG A 16 2.12 0.54 -9.65
C ARG A 16 1.22 0.13 -8.48
N TYR A 17 0.64 -1.06 -8.60
CA TYR A 17 -0.11 -1.67 -7.51
C TYR A 17 0.77 -2.58 -6.66
N LEU A 18 0.62 -2.45 -5.34
CA LEU A 18 1.23 -3.32 -4.35
C LEU A 18 0.16 -3.97 -3.49
N THR A 19 0.45 -5.18 -3.05
CA THR A 19 -0.39 -5.89 -2.09
C THR A 19 0.26 -5.85 -0.72
N VAL A 20 -0.47 -5.32 0.25
CA VAL A 20 -0.07 -5.30 1.65
C VAL A 20 -0.77 -6.43 2.39
N VAL A 21 -0.01 -7.24 3.10
CA VAL A 21 -0.49 -8.29 4.02
C VAL A 21 -0.30 -7.79 5.45
N HIS A 22 -1.37 -7.90 6.25
CA HIS A 22 -1.47 -7.41 7.62
C HIS A 22 -1.07 -5.92 7.72
N PRO A 23 -1.79 -5.00 7.07
CA PRO A 23 -1.49 -3.58 7.17
C PRO A 23 -1.56 -3.10 8.62
N TYR A 24 -0.86 -2.01 8.93
CA TYR A 24 -1.13 -1.22 10.13
C TYR A 24 -2.20 -0.16 9.82
N PRO A 25 -3.23 0.02 10.66
CA PRO A 25 -3.57 -0.81 11.82
C PRO A 25 -4.10 -2.20 11.41
N LEU A 26 -3.99 -3.19 12.31
CA LEU A 26 -4.45 -4.55 12.01
C LEU A 26 -5.96 -4.51 11.76
N HIS A 27 -6.43 -5.19 10.72
CA HIS A 27 -7.83 -5.17 10.30
C HIS A 27 -8.36 -3.79 9.89
N ALA A 28 -7.49 -2.90 9.40
CA ALA A 28 -7.88 -1.59 8.87
C ALA A 28 -9.15 -1.68 8.02
N ASN A 29 -10.18 -0.96 8.44
CA ASN A 29 -11.41 -0.79 7.70
C ASN A 29 -11.30 0.47 6.84
N LEU A 30 -11.10 0.29 5.54
CA LEU A 30 -10.96 1.44 4.64
C LEU A 30 -12.28 2.22 4.42
N ASP A 31 -13.40 1.82 5.00
CA ASP A 31 -14.60 2.68 5.08
C ASP A 31 -14.51 3.73 6.20
N LEU A 32 -13.57 3.54 7.15
CA LEU A 32 -13.37 4.44 8.29
C LEU A 32 -12.22 5.42 8.00
N PRO A 33 -12.48 6.75 8.00
CA PRO A 33 -11.43 7.75 7.75
C PRO A 33 -10.26 7.69 8.74
N ALA A 34 -10.50 7.24 9.98
CA ALA A 34 -9.45 7.08 10.98
C ALA A 34 -8.44 6.00 10.57
N ASP A 35 -8.94 4.82 10.17
CA ASP A 35 -8.11 3.70 9.73
C ASP A 35 -7.39 4.03 8.42
N GLN A 36 -8.07 4.69 7.48
CA GLN A 36 -7.44 5.20 6.25
C GLN A 36 -6.24 6.11 6.58
N ARG A 37 -6.44 7.02 7.54
CA ARG A 37 -5.40 7.96 7.95
C ARG A 37 -4.22 7.26 8.62
N GLU A 38 -4.47 6.33 9.54
CA GLU A 38 -3.39 5.59 10.20
C GLU A 38 -2.59 4.74 9.21
N LEU A 39 -3.26 4.12 8.24
CA LEU A 39 -2.61 3.35 7.19
C LEU A 39 -1.75 4.23 6.29
N ALA A 40 -2.28 5.39 5.87
CA ALA A 40 -1.54 6.36 5.08
C ALA A 40 -0.33 6.91 5.83
N LEU A 41 -0.45 7.18 7.13
CA LEU A 41 0.65 7.65 7.97
C LEU A 41 1.75 6.59 8.13
N TRP A 42 1.37 5.33 8.33
CA TRP A 42 2.33 4.23 8.35
C TRP A 42 3.11 4.16 7.03
N LEU A 43 2.42 4.16 5.89
CA LEU A 43 3.09 4.14 4.58
C LEU A 43 3.98 5.37 4.40
N ALA A 44 3.51 6.55 4.81
CA ALA A 44 4.31 7.78 4.76
C ALA A 44 5.58 7.72 5.62
N CYS A 45 5.59 6.98 6.75
CA CYS A 45 6.80 6.73 7.53
C CYS A 45 7.83 5.91 6.75
N CYS A 46 7.39 5.02 5.86
CA CYS A 46 8.26 4.20 5.01
C CYS A 46 8.70 4.95 3.73
N THR A 47 7.78 5.67 3.10
CA THR A 47 7.95 6.16 1.72
C THR A 47 8.11 7.68 1.60
N GLY A 48 7.74 8.44 2.64
CA GLY A 48 7.41 9.86 2.50
C GLY A 48 5.96 10.08 2.09
N LYS A 49 5.51 11.33 2.20
CA LYS A 49 4.08 11.70 2.20
C LYS A 49 3.37 11.65 0.83
N ASP A 50 4.12 11.77 -0.27
CA ASP A 50 3.54 12.00 -1.61
C ASP A 50 3.47 10.72 -2.45
N VAL A 51 3.79 9.56 -1.88
CA VAL A 51 3.93 8.29 -2.63
C VAL A 51 2.62 7.52 -2.74
N LEU A 52 1.71 7.62 -1.77
CA LEU A 52 0.46 6.88 -1.76
C LEU A 52 -0.63 7.60 -2.56
N LEU A 53 -1.12 6.97 -3.62
CA LEU A 53 -2.16 7.54 -4.51
C LEU A 53 -3.57 7.03 -4.16
N ALA A 54 -3.72 5.73 -3.89
CA ALA A 54 -5.01 5.12 -3.61
C ALA A 54 -4.88 3.86 -2.75
N MET A 55 -5.99 3.50 -2.07
CA MET A 55 -6.13 2.27 -1.28
C MET A 55 -7.39 1.52 -1.71
N PHE A 56 -7.32 0.20 -1.75
CA PHE A 56 -8.42 -0.65 -2.20
C PHE A 56 -8.58 -1.84 -1.26
N HIS A 57 -9.83 -2.19 -0.98
CA HIS A 57 -10.11 -3.43 -0.26
C HIS A 57 -9.70 -4.64 -1.09
N LYS A 58 -9.35 -5.75 -0.43
CA LYS A 58 -9.23 -7.06 -1.08
C LYS A 58 -10.22 -8.04 -0.43
N PRO A 59 -11.52 -8.00 -0.78
CA PRO A 59 -12.59 -8.75 -0.11
C PRO A 59 -12.34 -10.26 -0.02
N ALA A 60 -11.73 -10.85 -1.06
CA ALA A 60 -11.42 -12.28 -1.11
C ALA A 60 -10.20 -12.68 -0.24
N SER A 61 -9.53 -11.73 0.42
CA SER A 61 -8.34 -12.00 1.23
C SER A 61 -8.33 -11.11 2.48
N PRO A 62 -9.02 -11.55 3.56
CA PRO A 62 -9.04 -10.83 4.83
C PRO A 62 -7.62 -10.54 5.33
N GLY A 63 -7.41 -9.33 5.86
CA GLY A 63 -6.09 -8.87 6.30
C GLY A 63 -5.15 -8.47 5.17
N MET A 64 -5.64 -8.33 3.93
CA MET A 64 -4.87 -7.78 2.82
C MET A 64 -5.56 -6.57 2.21
N ILE A 65 -4.77 -5.62 1.72
CA ILE A 65 -5.24 -4.49 0.90
C ILE A 65 -4.37 -4.35 -0.35
N VAL A 66 -4.86 -3.61 -1.33
CA VAL A 66 -4.07 -3.13 -2.45
C VAL A 66 -3.83 -1.64 -2.28
N ILE A 67 -2.62 -1.18 -2.58
CA ILE A 67 -2.27 0.23 -2.64
C ILE A 67 -1.78 0.57 -4.03
N GLU A 68 -2.08 1.78 -4.47
CA GLU A 68 -1.47 2.41 -5.65
C GLU A 68 -0.41 3.38 -5.19
N VAL A 69 0.79 3.27 -5.75
CA VAL A 69 1.91 4.17 -5.45
C VAL A 69 2.35 4.95 -6.67
N ASP A 70 2.88 6.14 -6.42
CA ASP A 70 3.50 6.98 -7.43
C ASP A 70 4.62 6.19 -8.13
N ARG A 71 4.64 6.33 -9.45
CA ARG A 71 5.62 5.70 -10.32
C ARG A 71 6.96 6.39 -10.32
N GLU A 72 6.96 7.68 -10.03
CA GLU A 72 8.18 8.48 -9.89
C GLU A 72 8.89 8.16 -8.58
N PHE A 73 8.26 7.40 -7.67
CA PHE A 73 8.92 6.88 -6.48
C PHE A 73 10.05 5.91 -6.87
N ASP A 74 11.28 6.38 -6.65
CA ASP A 74 12.54 5.75 -7.02
C ASP A 74 12.99 4.67 -6.01
N ARG A 75 12.57 4.79 -4.76
CA ARG A 75 12.84 3.84 -3.66
C ARG A 75 11.80 2.72 -3.56
N PHE A 76 11.17 2.36 -4.68
CA PHE A 76 10.11 1.35 -4.73
C PHE A 76 10.53 0.02 -4.12
N ASP A 77 11.78 -0.41 -4.36
CA ASP A 77 12.30 -1.68 -3.83
C ASP A 77 12.41 -1.68 -2.29
N GLU A 78 12.55 -0.51 -1.65
CA GLU A 78 12.57 -0.40 -0.18
C GLU A 78 11.18 -0.60 0.44
N LEU A 79 10.12 -0.37 -0.34
CA LEU A 79 8.76 -0.62 0.11
C LEU A 79 8.43 -2.11 0.10
N LEU A 80 9.11 -2.92 -0.71
CA LEU A 80 8.89 -4.36 -0.78
C LEU A 80 9.43 -5.09 0.46
N GLY A 81 8.78 -6.20 0.82
CA GLY A 81 9.25 -7.07 1.90
C GLY A 81 8.65 -6.74 3.25
N PHE A 82 9.45 -6.84 4.31
CA PHE A 82 8.99 -6.89 5.70
C PHE A 82 9.14 -5.55 6.41
N HIS A 83 8.05 -5.09 7.03
CA HIS A 83 7.99 -3.85 7.80
C HIS A 83 7.60 -4.18 9.24
N ALA A 84 8.59 -4.23 10.14
CA ALA A 84 8.35 -4.42 11.56
C ALA A 84 7.62 -3.20 12.13
N TRP A 85 6.58 -3.42 12.92
CA TRP A 85 5.81 -2.31 13.49
C TRP A 85 6.62 -1.50 14.50
N SER A 86 7.47 -2.18 15.26
CA SER A 86 8.48 -1.56 16.12
C SER A 86 9.49 -0.68 15.38
N GLY A 87 9.60 -0.79 14.05
CA GLY A 87 10.47 0.06 13.23
C GLY A 87 9.91 1.44 12.93
N PHE A 88 8.58 1.62 12.97
CA PHE A 88 7.94 2.91 12.65
C PHE A 88 7.03 3.46 13.75
N LEU A 89 6.59 2.63 14.71
CA LEU A 89 5.86 3.09 15.88
C LEU A 89 6.84 3.66 16.91
N LEU A 90 6.57 4.87 17.42
CA LEU A 90 7.41 5.49 18.46
C LEU A 90 7.34 4.77 19.81
N LYS A 91 6.17 4.19 20.13
CA LYS A 91 5.89 3.46 21.38
C LYS A 91 4.99 2.26 21.10
N PRO A 92 5.51 1.20 20.46
CA PRO A 92 4.73 -0.02 20.22
C PRO A 92 4.34 -0.67 21.55
N SER A 93 3.13 -1.22 21.62
CA SER A 93 2.73 -2.12 22.70
C SER A 93 3.45 -3.46 22.60
N GLU A 94 3.44 -4.28 23.66
CA GLU A 94 4.02 -5.64 23.63
C GLU A 94 3.48 -6.47 22.47
N GLU A 95 2.19 -6.39 22.19
CA GLU A 95 1.57 -7.11 21.07
C GLU A 95 2.03 -6.57 19.70
N GLN A 96 2.34 -5.26 19.61
CA GLN A 96 2.82 -4.65 18.38
C GLN A 96 4.31 -4.90 18.13
N MET A 97 5.09 -5.21 19.16
CA MET A 97 6.53 -5.48 19.04
C MET A 97 6.83 -6.63 18.07
N ASP A 98 6.00 -7.67 18.09
CA ASP A 98 6.16 -8.87 17.27
C ASP A 98 5.37 -8.82 15.95
N LYS A 99 4.66 -7.71 15.68
CA LYS A 99 3.85 -7.55 14.47
C LYS A 99 4.62 -6.94 13.31
N SER A 100 4.14 -7.27 12.12
CA SER A 100 4.71 -6.78 10.87
C SER A 100 3.69 -6.71 9.76
N SER A 101 3.94 -5.78 8.85
CA SER A 101 3.26 -5.70 7.55
C SER A 101 4.20 -6.20 6.46
N LYS A 102 3.67 -6.86 5.45
CA LYS A 102 4.45 -7.39 4.32
C LYS A 102 3.93 -6.82 3.02
N VAL A 103 4.82 -6.36 2.16
CA VAL A 103 4.47 -5.74 0.89
C VAL A 103 5.02 -6.57 -0.26
N PHE A 104 4.16 -6.88 -1.23
CA PHE A 104 4.49 -7.67 -2.40
C PHE A 104 3.98 -6.98 -3.67
N TYR A 105 4.57 -7.34 -4.81
CA TYR A 105 3.99 -7.01 -6.10
C TYR A 105 2.52 -7.47 -6.17
N CYS A 106 1.65 -6.58 -6.64
CA CYS A 106 0.28 -6.97 -6.92
C CYS A 106 0.22 -7.80 -8.22
N THR A 107 -0.67 -8.79 -8.24
CA THR A 107 -0.98 -9.55 -9.46
C THR A 107 -1.92 -8.81 -10.40
N TYR A 108 -2.56 -7.73 -9.93
CA TYR A 108 -3.39 -6.84 -10.74
C TYR A 108 -2.53 -5.72 -11.29
N ASN A 109 -2.69 -5.45 -12.58
CA ASN A 109 -1.87 -4.50 -13.31
C ASN A 109 -2.67 -3.35 -13.93
N THR A 110 -3.98 -3.29 -13.70
CA THR A 110 -4.83 -2.18 -14.15
C THR A 110 -5.83 -1.78 -13.05
N GLY A 111 -6.17 -0.50 -12.98
CA GLY A 111 -7.17 0.00 -12.02
C GLY A 111 -8.51 -0.74 -12.16
N ARG A 112 -8.93 -1.04 -13.40
CA ARG A 112 -10.14 -1.84 -13.67
C ARG A 112 -10.10 -3.23 -13.02
N LEU A 113 -8.94 -3.91 -13.04
CA LEU A 113 -8.81 -5.21 -12.38
C LEU A 113 -8.84 -5.06 -10.86
N VAL A 114 -8.22 -4.02 -10.31
CA VAL A 114 -8.26 -3.75 -8.88
C VAL A 114 -9.69 -3.47 -8.43
N GLU A 115 -10.38 -2.49 -9.04
CA GLU A 115 -11.76 -2.10 -8.72
C GLU A 115 -12.76 -3.25 -8.86
N LYS A 116 -12.61 -4.09 -9.89
CA LYS A 116 -13.45 -5.27 -10.08
C LYS A 116 -13.28 -6.27 -8.94
N ASN A 117 -12.07 -6.41 -8.41
CA ASN A 117 -11.75 -7.38 -7.38
C ASN A 117 -11.85 -6.80 -5.97
N GLY A 118 -12.00 -5.48 -5.83
CA GLY A 118 -12.26 -4.81 -4.56
C GLY A 118 -12.55 -3.32 -4.74
N PRO A 119 -13.55 -2.77 -4.04
CA PRO A 119 -13.88 -1.37 -4.14
C PRO A 119 -12.73 -0.48 -3.65
N SER A 120 -12.53 0.65 -4.33
CA SER A 120 -11.59 1.69 -3.89
C SER A 120 -12.13 2.41 -2.67
N ALA A 121 -11.27 2.62 -1.68
CA ALA A 121 -11.50 3.58 -0.62
C ALA A 121 -10.87 4.89 -1.06
N GLY A 122 -11.70 5.85 -1.47
CA GLY A 122 -11.21 7.10 -2.04
C GLY A 122 -10.36 7.90 -1.05
N LEU A 123 -9.06 8.07 -1.34
CA LEU A 123 -8.23 9.14 -0.75
C LEU A 123 -8.54 10.52 -1.39
N SER A 124 -9.31 10.53 -2.48
CA SER A 124 -9.61 11.72 -3.28
C SER A 124 -10.39 12.81 -2.52
N THR A 125 -10.93 12.51 -1.34
CA THR A 125 -11.67 13.48 -0.52
C THR A 125 -10.80 14.23 0.49
N LEU A 126 -9.52 13.86 0.67
CA LEU A 126 -8.65 14.48 1.68
C LEU A 126 -7.56 15.41 1.12
N PHE A 127 -7.34 15.44 -0.20
CA PHE A 127 -6.30 16.28 -0.82
C PHE A 127 -6.80 17.16 -1.99
N THR A 128 -8.10 17.44 -2.07
CA THR A 128 -8.58 18.53 -2.91
C THR A 128 -8.68 19.83 -2.09
N HIS A 129 -7.83 20.78 -2.48
CA HIS A 129 -7.75 22.18 -2.04
C HIS A 129 -7.00 22.52 -0.75
N SER A 130 -5.69 22.68 -0.89
CA SER A 130 -4.97 23.80 -0.25
C SER A 130 -4.06 24.45 -1.29
N HIS A 131 -4.68 25.21 -2.20
CA HIS A 131 -4.01 26.31 -2.89
C HIS A 131 -4.44 27.60 -2.19
N LEU A 132 -3.49 28.18 -1.46
CA LEU A 132 -3.38 29.63 -1.27
C LEU A 132 -2.18 30.09 -2.09
#